data_AF-A0A3N5GQV7-F1
#
_entry.id   AF-A0A3N5GQV7-F1
#
_cell.length_a   1.000
_cell.length_b   1.000
_cell.length_c   1.000
_cell.angle_alpha   90.00
_cell.angle_beta   90.00
_cell.angle_gamma   90.00
#
_symmetry.space_group_name_H-M   'P 1'
#
loop_
_entity.id
_entity.type
_entity.pdbx_description
1 polymer ?
#
loop_
_entity_poly.entity_id
_entity_poly.type
_entity_poly.pdbx_seq_one_letter_code
_entity_poly.pdbx_strand_id
1 'polypeptide(L)'
;ERAARTAAGLWSPRDEAEDRLLLVNLGAQLTLSESWEPLLAPPMGHAWALDWSSEDPRYGGSGTPEVETNEGWYVPGESAVVLKPAPVAQRGFHASSARKGRGGHKAND
;
A
#
# COMPACT_ATOMS: atom_id res chain seq x y z
N GLU A 1 42.83 15.70 13.91
CA GLU A 1 42.91 15.76 12.43
C GLU A 1 43.46 14.43 11.90
N ARG A 2 42.60 13.49 11.44
CA ARG A 2 42.90 12.33 10.53
C ARG A 2 41.89 11.14 10.53
N ALA A 3 40.75 11.19 11.23
CA ALA A 3 39.75 10.10 11.16
C ALA A 3 38.54 10.38 10.24
N ALA A 4 38.33 11.63 9.80
CA ALA A 4 37.11 12.03 9.09
C ALA A 4 37.14 11.87 7.55
N ARG A 5 38.23 11.35 6.96
CA ARG A 5 38.45 11.40 5.49
C ARG A 5 38.16 10.12 4.72
N THR A 6 37.58 9.09 5.33
CA THR A 6 37.42 7.77 4.67
C THR A 6 35.98 7.25 4.60
N ALA A 7 34.98 8.02 5.04
CA ALA A 7 33.57 7.59 5.01
C ALA A 7 32.65 8.48 4.16
N ALA A 8 33.20 9.49 3.47
CA ALA A 8 32.42 10.51 2.76
C ALA A 8 31.92 10.09 1.35
N GLY A 9 31.94 8.80 1.01
CA GLY A 9 31.54 8.33 -0.31
C GLY A 9 30.91 6.93 -0.37
N LEU A 10 30.67 6.27 0.77
CA LEU A 10 30.18 4.88 0.76
C LEU A 10 28.78 4.67 1.35
N TRP A 11 28.21 5.67 2.01
CA TRP A 11 26.79 5.65 2.35
C TRP A 11 26.28 7.09 2.44
N SER A 12 25.35 7.45 1.57
CA SER A 12 24.44 8.55 1.87
C SER A 12 23.37 7.97 2.79
N PRO A 13 22.89 8.69 3.82
CA PRO A 13 21.66 8.31 4.50
C PRO A 13 20.58 8.06 3.43
N ARG A 14 19.95 6.89 3.48
CA ARG A 14 18.81 6.65 2.58
C ARG A 14 17.71 7.63 2.95
N ASP A 15 17.11 8.22 1.94
CA ASP A 15 15.85 8.91 2.12
C ASP A 15 14.76 7.84 2.29
N GLU A 16 14.29 7.64 3.53
CA GLU A 16 13.26 6.63 3.85
C GLU A 16 11.94 6.92 3.09
N ALA A 17 11.73 8.15 2.59
CA ALA A 17 10.59 8.46 1.73
C ALA A 17 10.65 7.75 0.35
N GLU A 18 11.83 7.26 -0.05
CA GLU A 18 12.02 6.50 -1.29
C GLU A 18 11.83 5.00 -1.13
N ASP A 19 11.64 4.49 0.10
CA ASP A 19 11.39 3.07 0.33
C ASP A 19 10.04 2.65 -0.29
N ARG A 20 9.94 1.39 -0.72
CA ARG A 20 8.70 0.80 -1.26
C ARG A 20 8.48 -0.56 -0.65
N LEU A 21 7.23 -0.85 -0.28
CA LEU A 21 6.83 -2.16 0.18
C LEU A 21 6.17 -2.92 -0.98
N LEU A 22 6.74 -4.08 -1.34
CA LEU A 22 6.15 -5.00 -2.31
C LEU A 22 5.55 -6.19 -1.57
N LEU A 23 4.24 -6.37 -1.73
CA LEU A 23 3.51 -7.54 -1.26
C LEU A 23 3.14 -8.41 -2.44
N VAL A 24 3.48 -9.69 -2.37
CA VAL A 24 3.11 -10.69 -3.38
C VAL A 24 2.34 -11.79 -2.67
N ASN A 25 1.06 -11.91 -2.98
CA ASN A 25 0.20 -12.96 -2.47
C ASN A 25 -0.05 -13.99 -3.58
N LEU A 26 0.53 -15.17 -3.44
CA LEU A 26 0.40 -16.27 -4.40
C LEU A 26 -0.71 -17.26 -4.03
N GLY A 27 -1.51 -16.95 -3.02
CA GLY A 27 -2.58 -17.81 -2.52
C GLY A 27 -3.93 -17.09 -2.49
N ALA A 28 -4.80 -17.57 -1.61
CA ALA A 28 -6.08 -16.91 -1.35
C ALA A 28 -5.88 -15.53 -0.70
N GLN A 29 -6.95 -14.74 -0.67
CA GLN A 29 -6.99 -13.46 0.04
C GLN A 29 -6.35 -13.54 1.43
N LEU A 30 -5.41 -12.64 1.70
CA LEU A 30 -4.76 -12.54 3.01
C LEU A 30 -5.37 -11.39 3.81
N THR A 31 -5.64 -11.64 5.09
CA THR A 31 -6.01 -10.63 6.08
C THR A 31 -5.02 -10.72 7.24
N LEU A 32 -4.30 -9.64 7.51
CA LEU A 32 -3.33 -9.58 8.62
C LEU A 32 -3.82 -8.56 9.65
N SER A 33 -3.85 -8.95 10.92
CA SER A 33 -4.03 -8.01 12.01
C SER A 33 -2.69 -7.31 12.29
N GLU A 34 -2.71 -5.98 12.38
CA GLU A 34 -1.52 -5.09 12.42
C GLU A 34 -0.51 -5.39 13.52
N SER A 35 -0.87 -6.22 14.49
CA SER A 35 -0.27 -6.18 15.82
C SER A 35 1.23 -6.53 15.93
N TRP A 36 1.88 -7.23 14.98
CA TRP A 36 3.24 -7.77 15.25
C TRP A 36 4.24 -7.93 14.09
N GLU A 37 3.98 -7.46 12.86
CA GLU A 37 4.91 -7.67 11.74
C GLU A 37 5.81 -6.44 11.50
N PRO A 38 7.06 -6.41 12.04
CA PRO A 38 7.95 -5.24 11.90
C PRO A 38 8.33 -4.92 10.45
N LEU A 39 8.19 -5.88 9.53
CA LEU A 39 8.44 -5.66 8.10
C LEU A 39 7.36 -4.84 7.40
N LEU A 40 6.17 -4.73 8.01
CA LEU A 40 5.05 -3.98 7.45
C LEU A 40 4.97 -2.54 7.97
N ALA A 41 5.83 -2.18 8.92
CA ALA A 41 5.83 -0.83 9.49
C ALA A 41 6.24 0.20 8.43
N PRO A 42 5.43 1.27 8.21
CA PRO A 42 5.87 2.38 7.38
C PRO A 42 6.98 3.18 8.06
N PRO A 43 7.75 3.99 7.30
CA PRO A 43 8.64 4.99 7.87
C PRO A 43 7.93 5.89 8.87
N MET A 44 8.68 6.43 9.84
CA MET A 44 8.10 7.24 10.91
C MET A 44 7.31 8.43 10.35
N GLY A 45 6.09 8.65 10.85
CA GLY A 45 5.19 9.72 10.41
C GLY A 45 4.48 9.47 9.07
N HIS A 46 4.62 8.28 8.49
CA HIS A 46 3.99 7.88 7.24
C HIS A 46 2.99 6.74 7.44
N ALA A 47 2.17 6.56 6.41
CA ALA A 47 1.24 5.48 6.16
C ALA A 47 1.58 4.89 4.79
N TRP A 48 1.26 3.62 4.53
CA TRP A 48 1.36 3.13 3.17
C TRP A 48 0.21 3.62 2.31
N ALA A 49 0.52 3.98 1.07
CA ALA A 49 -0.44 4.33 0.03
C ALA A 49 -0.15 3.49 -1.22
N LEU A 50 -1.21 3.12 -1.94
CA LEU A 50 -1.11 2.35 -3.18
C LEU A 50 -0.30 3.13 -4.23
N ASP A 51 0.78 2.51 -4.73
CA ASP A 51 1.59 3.06 -5.83
C ASP A 51 1.34 2.30 -7.13
N TRP A 52 1.23 0.96 -7.05
CA TRP A 52 0.94 0.10 -8.19
C TRP A 52 0.25 -1.20 -7.77
N SER A 53 -0.54 -1.77 -8.66
CA SER A 53 -1.13 -3.11 -8.48
C SER A 53 -1.15 -3.91 -9.80
N SER A 54 -0.93 -5.21 -9.69
CA SER A 54 -1.19 -6.16 -10.77
C SER A 54 -2.67 -6.19 -11.18
N GLU A 55 -3.56 -5.91 -10.23
CA GLU A 55 -5.01 -5.90 -10.45
C GLU A 55 -5.53 -4.57 -11.04
N ASP A 56 -4.65 -3.66 -11.46
CA ASP A 56 -5.09 -2.45 -12.16
C ASP A 56 -5.89 -2.80 -13.43
N PRO A 57 -7.05 -2.16 -13.69
CA PRO A 57 -7.88 -2.42 -14.86
C PRO A 57 -7.13 -2.34 -16.20
N ARG A 58 -6.03 -1.59 -16.29
CA ARG A 58 -5.19 -1.52 -17.50
C ARG A 58 -4.53 -2.86 -17.86
N TYR A 59 -4.42 -3.76 -16.90
CA TYR A 59 -3.92 -5.13 -17.07
C TYR A 59 -5.05 -6.17 -17.16
N GLY A 60 -6.31 -5.75 -17.14
CA GLY A 60 -7.47 -6.64 -17.10
C GLY A 60 -7.89 -7.07 -15.69
N GLY A 61 -7.28 -6.50 -14.64
CA GLY A 61 -7.65 -6.75 -13.25
C GLY A 61 -8.94 -6.04 -12.82
N SER A 62 -9.38 -6.33 -11.59
CA SER A 62 -10.64 -5.80 -11.04
C SER A 62 -10.49 -4.51 -10.21
N GLY A 63 -9.28 -3.97 -10.14
CA GLY A 63 -8.86 -2.93 -9.22
C GLY A 63 -8.32 -3.50 -7.91
N THR A 64 -7.81 -2.62 -7.05
CA THR A 64 -7.29 -3.00 -5.73
C THR A 64 -7.93 -2.11 -4.68
N PRO A 65 -8.66 -2.69 -3.71
CA PRO A 65 -9.14 -1.93 -2.56
C PRO A 65 -7.96 -1.43 -1.73
N GLU A 66 -8.23 -0.54 -0.78
CA GLU A 66 -7.21 -0.08 0.15
C GLU A 66 -6.58 -1.26 0.89
N VAL A 67 -5.25 -1.40 0.76
CA VAL A 67 -4.50 -2.56 1.27
C VAL A 67 -4.21 -2.45 2.75
N GLU A 68 -3.95 -1.24 3.25
CA GLU A 68 -3.75 -0.96 4.67
C GLU A 68 -4.92 -0.11 5.18
N THR A 69 -5.74 -0.68 6.05
CA THR A 69 -6.92 -0.02 6.62
C THR A 69 -6.81 0.03 8.14
N ASN A 70 -7.66 0.82 8.81
CA ASN A 70 -7.71 0.87 10.28
C ASN A 70 -8.11 -0.47 10.94
N GLU A 71 -8.64 -1.42 10.17
CA GLU A 71 -9.01 -2.76 10.65
C GLU A 71 -7.88 -3.79 10.44
N GLY A 72 -6.82 -3.40 9.75
CA GLY A 72 -5.70 -4.24 9.36
C GLY A 72 -5.45 -4.26 7.87
N TRP A 73 -4.66 -5.24 7.45
CA TRP A 73 -4.18 -5.37 6.08
C TRP A 73 -5.02 -6.34 5.27
N TYR A 74 -5.36 -5.96 4.05
CA TYR A 74 -6.10 -6.75 3.08
C TYR A 74 -5.29 -6.87 1.79
N VAL A 75 -4.70 -8.04 1.52
CA VAL A 75 -3.89 -8.28 0.31
C VAL A 75 -4.62 -9.24 -0.63
N PRO A 76 -5.07 -8.77 -1.82
CA PRO A 76 -5.80 -9.59 -2.78
C PRO A 76 -5.13 -10.94 -3.06
N GLY A 77 -5.93 -11.99 -3.22
CA GLY A 77 -5.42 -13.29 -3.66
C GLY A 77 -4.76 -13.18 -5.04
N GLU A 78 -3.76 -14.02 -5.29
CA GLU A 78 -3.07 -14.12 -6.59
C GLU A 78 -2.62 -12.76 -7.17
N SER A 79 -2.14 -11.86 -6.31
CA SER A 79 -1.84 -10.47 -6.68
C SER A 79 -0.46 -10.00 -6.22
N ALA A 80 0.02 -8.93 -6.85
CA ALA A 80 1.17 -8.18 -6.41
C ALA A 80 0.81 -6.69 -6.25
N VAL A 81 1.18 -6.09 -5.13
CA VAL A 81 0.92 -4.69 -4.81
C VAL A 81 2.18 -4.00 -4.35
N VAL A 82 2.45 -2.82 -4.92
CA VAL A 82 3.53 -1.91 -4.49
C VAL A 82 2.91 -0.75 -3.74
N LEU A 83 3.44 -0.47 -2.56
CA LEU A 83 3.05 0.65 -1.73
C LEU A 83 4.21 1.62 -1.55
N LYS A 84 3.88 2.89 -1.43
CA LYS A 84 4.83 3.97 -1.09
C LYS A 84 4.46 4.65 0.21
N PRO A 85 5.44 5.22 0.94
CA PRO A 85 5.18 6.05 2.10
C PRO A 85 4.41 7.30 1.66
N ALA A 86 3.36 7.63 2.40
CA ALA A 86 2.64 8.89 2.29
C ALA A 86 2.49 9.48 3.71
N PRO A 87 2.68 10.80 3.90
CA PRO A 87 2.47 11.42 5.20
C PRO A 87 1.08 11.08 5.76
N VAL A 88 0.97 10.73 7.04
CA VAL A 88 -0.31 10.33 7.67
C VAL A 88 -1.40 11.38 7.48
N ALA A 89 -1.04 12.67 7.45
CA ALA A 89 -1.97 13.77 7.18
C ALA A 89 -2.65 13.69 5.80
N GLN A 90 -2.01 13.06 4.81
CA GLN A 90 -2.58 12.85 3.47
C GLN A 90 -3.52 11.65 3.40
N ARG A 91 -3.50 10.75 4.41
CA ARG A 91 -4.44 9.63 4.53
C ARG A 91 -5.85 10.08 4.95
N GLY A 92 -6.07 11.39 5.11
CA GLY A 92 -7.34 11.98 5.52
C GLY A 92 -8.52 11.40 4.74
N PHE A 93 -9.32 10.57 5.43
CA PHE A 93 -10.67 10.13 5.08
C PHE A 93 -10.99 10.09 3.58
N HIS A 94 -10.33 9.22 2.81
CA HIS A 94 -10.97 8.71 1.61
C HIS A 94 -12.05 7.72 2.09
N ALA A 95 -13.21 8.25 2.49
CA ALA A 95 -14.41 7.45 2.67
C ALA A 95 -14.57 6.63 1.39
N SER A 96 -14.40 5.31 1.53
CA SER A 96 -14.52 4.28 0.50
C SER A 96 -15.36 4.82 -0.65
N SER A 97 -14.69 5.16 -1.76
CA SER A 97 -15.35 5.73 -2.93
C SER A 97 -16.53 4.82 -3.24
N ALA A 98 -17.73 5.38 -3.06
CA ALA A 98 -18.96 4.65 -2.90
C ALA A 98 -19.03 3.49 -3.90
N ARG A 99 -19.32 2.28 -3.40
CA ARG A 99 -19.80 1.18 -4.25
C ARG A 99 -21.01 1.72 -4.99
N LYS A 100 -20.82 2.24 -6.20
CA LYS A 100 -21.89 2.63 -7.11
C LYS A 100 -22.54 1.32 -7.53
N GLY A 101 -23.51 0.89 -6.73
CA GLY A 101 -24.31 -0.28 -7.00
C GLY A 101 -24.84 -0.21 -8.43
N ARG A 102 -24.31 -1.07 -9.29
CA ARG A 102 -25.02 -1.54 -10.47
C ARG A 102 -26.19 -2.38 -9.94
N GLY A 103 -27.34 -1.73 -9.74
CA GLY A 103 -28.63 -2.38 -9.61
C GLY A 103 -29.49 -1.97 -10.79
N GLY A 104 -29.49 -2.78 -11.84
CA GLY A 104 -30.52 -2.72 -12.87
C GLY A 104 -31.81 -3.35 -12.37
N HIS A 105 -32.96 -2.85 -12.82
CA HIS A 105 -33.90 -3.59 -13.66
C HIS A 105 -35.20 -2.79 -13.84
N LYS A 106 -35.62 -2.67 -15.11
CA LYS A 106 -36.97 -2.28 -15.52
C LYS A 106 -38.02 -3.20 -14.87
N ALA A 107 -39.13 -2.62 -14.40
CA ALA A 107 -40.46 -3.22 -14.47
C ALA A 107 -41.54 -2.13 -14.32
N ASN A 108 -42.62 -2.32 -15.06
CA ASN A 108 -43.80 -1.48 -15.31
C ASN A 108 -44.51 -0.89 -14.07
N ASP A 109 -45.11 0.29 -14.23
CA ASP A 109 -46.56 0.44 -14.50
C ASP A 109 -46.80 1.73 -15.31
#